data_AF-A0A5P8W1J0-F1
#
_entry.id   AF-A0A5P8W1J0-F1
#
_cell.length_a   1.000
_cell.length_b   1.000
_cell.length_c   1.000
_cell.angle_alpha   90.00
_cell.angle_beta   90.00
_cell.angle_gamma   90.00
#
_symmetry.space_group_name_H-M   'P 1'
#
loop_
_entity.id
_entity.type
_entity.pdbx_description
1 polymer ?
#
loop_
_entity_poly.entity_id
_entity_poly.type
_entity_poly.pdbx_seq_one_letter_code
_entity_poly.pdbx_strand_id
1 'polypeptide(L)'
;MVSLLKPQPGELIQDPAAGTGGFLIASDRYIRQYHDPFEWTEAQQSFQQHQAFYGMELVQDAHRLLLMNMMLHGIEGAVDLGDSLSAE
;
A
#
# COMPACT_ATOMS: atom_id res chain seq x y z
N MET A 1 2.23 8.72 12.37
CA MET A 1 0.87 8.26 12.03
C MET A 1 0.79 6.74 12.07
N VAL A 2 1.49 6.01 11.19
CA VAL A 2 1.48 4.53 11.14
C VAL A 2 1.74 3.87 12.50
N SER A 3 2.70 4.36 13.28
CA SER A 3 3.01 3.82 14.62
C SER A 3 1.87 3.92 15.65
N LEU A 4 0.92 4.85 15.45
CA LEU A 4 -0.26 4.98 16.30
C LEU A 4 -1.41 4.10 15.79
N LEU A 5 -1.53 3.93 14.47
CA LEU A 5 -2.54 3.07 13.84
C LEU A 5 -2.24 1.59 14.05
N LYS A 6 -0.95 1.23 14.05
CA LYS A 6 -0.45 -0.14 14.23
C LYS A 6 -1.12 -1.14 13.26
N PRO A 7 -0.98 -0.94 11.93
CA PRO A 7 -1.60 -1.82 10.96
C PRO A 7 -1.18 -3.28 11.15
N GLN A 8 -2.10 -4.21 10.91
CA GLN A 8 -1.94 -5.64 11.11
C GLN A 8 -1.96 -6.40 9.77
N PRO A 9 -1.32 -7.58 9.67
CA PRO A 9 -1.49 -8.46 8.54
C PRO A 9 -2.97 -8.82 8.32
N GLY A 10 -3.43 -8.79 7.08
CA GLY A 10 -4.83 -9.10 6.73
C GLY A 10 -5.76 -7.88 6.73
N GLU A 11 -5.29 -6.71 7.18
CA GLU A 11 -6.06 -5.47 7.07
C GLU A 11 -5.93 -4.85 5.67
N LEU A 12 -6.95 -4.11 5.27
CA LEU A 12 -6.95 -3.27 4.08
C LEU A 12 -6.54 -1.85 4.43
N ILE A 13 -5.58 -1.31 3.68
CA ILE A 13 -4.99 0.01 3.92
C ILE A 13 -5.16 0.84 2.65
N GLN A 14 -5.88 1.95 2.79
CA GLN A 14 -6.16 2.87 1.70
C GLN A 14 -5.44 4.20 1.88
N ASP A 15 -4.95 4.78 0.79
CA ASP A 15 -4.54 6.18 0.70
C ASP A 15 -5.22 6.90 -0.50
N PRO A 16 -6.27 7.70 -0.29
CA PRO A 16 -6.99 8.38 -1.38
C PRO A 16 -6.21 9.55 -2.00
N ALA A 17 -5.08 9.96 -1.42
CA ALA A 17 -4.20 10.98 -1.96
C ALA A 17 -2.76 10.48 -1.86
N ALA A 18 -2.50 9.37 -2.56
CA ALA A 18 -1.33 8.53 -2.36
C ALA A 18 0.00 9.25 -2.61
N GLY A 19 0.02 10.30 -3.43
CA GLY A 19 1.23 11.04 -3.78
C GLY A 19 2.26 10.10 -4.38
N THR A 20 3.37 9.88 -3.66
CA THR A 20 4.42 8.92 -4.05
C THR A 20 4.40 7.62 -3.24
N GLY A 21 3.32 7.34 -2.48
CA GLY A 21 3.11 6.08 -1.76
C GLY A 21 3.68 6.02 -0.35
N GLY A 22 4.05 7.16 0.23
CA GLY A 22 4.78 7.21 1.50
C GLY A 22 4.05 6.53 2.66
N PHE A 23 2.73 6.67 2.74
CA PHE A 23 1.94 6.05 3.81
C PHE A 23 1.77 4.53 3.61
N LEU A 24 1.49 4.08 2.39
CA LEU A 24 1.35 2.65 2.06
C LEU A 24 2.64 1.89 2.34
N ILE A 25 3.78 2.43 1.88
CA ILE A 25 5.10 1.83 2.10
C ILE A 25 5.48 1.83 3.58
N ALA A 26 5.20 2.91 4.30
CA ALA A 26 5.47 2.97 5.73
C ALA A 26 4.61 1.95 6.51
N SER A 27 3.38 1.69 6.07
CA SER A 27 2.48 0.69 6.64
C SER A 27 2.95 -0.73 6.37
N ASP A 28 3.34 -1.06 5.13
CA ASP A 28 3.93 -2.36 4.80
C ASP A 28 5.19 -2.64 5.61
N ARG A 29 6.09 -1.66 5.70
CA ARG A 29 7.31 -1.76 6.51
C ARG A 29 6.99 -1.97 7.99
N TYR A 30 5.96 -1.31 8.51
CA TYR A 30 5.53 -1.52 9.90
C TYR A 30 5.08 -2.96 10.10
N ILE A 31 4.22 -3.50 9.23
CA ILE A 31 3.74 -4.88 9.33
C ILE A 31 4.92 -5.85 9.32
N ARG A 32 5.85 -5.72 8.36
CA ARG A 32 7.03 -6.59 8.27
C ARG A 32 8.03 -6.42 9.42
N GLN A 33 8.00 -5.30 10.13
CA GLN A 33 8.87 -5.06 11.29
C GLN A 33 8.36 -5.79 12.55
N TYR A 34 7.05 -5.90 12.71
CA TYR A 34 6.44 -6.47 13.93
C TYR A 34 5.86 -7.87 13.73
N HIS A 35 5.84 -8.37 12.50
CA HIS A 35 5.39 -9.71 12.13
C HIS A 35 6.41 -10.34 11.19
N ASP A 36 6.64 -11.65 11.32
CA ASP A 36 7.55 -12.38 10.45
C ASP A 36 6.82 -12.93 9.22
N PRO A 37 7.08 -12.41 8.00
CA PRO A 37 6.44 -12.92 6.79
C PRO A 37 6.78 -14.39 6.47
N PHE A 38 7.87 -14.93 7.02
CA PHE A 38 8.24 -16.34 6.81
C PHE A 38 7.30 -17.32 7.53
N GLU A 39 6.57 -16.85 8.55
CA GLU A 39 5.57 -17.65 9.25
C GLU A 39 4.19 -17.62 8.56
N TRP A 40 4.03 -16.80 7.52
CA TRP A 40 2.76 -16.64 6.83
C TRP A 40 2.52 -17.74 5.82
N THR A 41 1.26 -18.14 5.71
CA THR A 41 0.79 -18.96 4.59
C THR A 41 0.96 -18.23 3.25
N GLU A 42 1.06 -18.99 2.16
CA GLU A 42 1.13 -18.43 0.80
C GLU A 42 -0.04 -17.47 0.51
N ALA A 43 -1.24 -17.79 1.01
CA ALA A 43 -2.41 -16.94 0.88
C ALA A 43 -2.23 -15.57 1.58
N GLN A 44 -1.65 -15.55 2.78
CA GLN A 44 -1.39 -14.31 3.51
C GLN A 44 -0.28 -13.48 2.85
N GLN A 45 0.77 -14.12 2.35
CA GLN A 45 1.83 -13.44 1.60
C GLN A 45 1.26 -12.80 0.32
N SER A 46 0.46 -13.56 -0.43
CA SER A 46 -0.22 -13.09 -1.63
C SER A 46 -1.16 -11.93 -1.33
N PHE A 47 -1.95 -12.02 -0.26
CA PHE A 47 -2.81 -10.92 0.19
C PHE A 47 -1.98 -9.66 0.50
N GLN A 48 -0.91 -9.79 1.30
CA GLN A 48 -0.08 -8.64 1.67
C GLN A 48 0.55 -7.96 0.45
N GLN A 49 1.02 -8.75 -0.52
CA GLN A 49 1.68 -8.24 -1.72
C GLN A 49 0.71 -7.58 -2.71
N HIS A 50 -0.47 -8.17 -2.93
CA HIS A 50 -1.34 -7.79 -4.05
C HIS A 50 -2.66 -7.10 -3.63
N GLN A 51 -3.09 -7.26 -2.38
CA GLN A 51 -4.45 -6.87 -1.95
C GLN A 51 -4.49 -5.96 -0.72
N ALA A 52 -3.47 -5.98 0.14
CA ALA A 52 -3.52 -5.21 1.38
C ALA A 52 -3.51 -3.69 1.18
N PHE A 53 -2.99 -3.21 0.03
CA PHE A 53 -2.78 -1.78 -0.22
C PHE A 53 -3.58 -1.28 -1.42
N TYR A 54 -4.30 -0.20 -1.20
CA TYR A 54 -5.05 0.53 -2.22
C TYR A 54 -4.72 2.01 -2.16
N GLY A 55 -4.79 2.67 -3.30
CA GLY A 55 -4.66 4.12 -3.31
C GLY A 55 -5.09 4.76 -4.61
N MET A 56 -5.18 6.07 -4.57
CA MET A 56 -5.51 6.87 -5.73
C MET A 56 -4.62 8.10 -5.75
N GLU A 57 -4.18 8.48 -6.95
CA GLU A 57 -3.41 9.69 -7.17
C GLU A 57 -3.96 10.41 -8.41
N LEU A 58 -4.13 11.73 -8.31
CA LEU A 58 -4.71 12.56 -9.37
C LEU A 58 -3.66 12.95 -10.41
N VAL A 59 -2.42 13.20 -9.97
CA VAL A 59 -1.37 13.76 -10.82
C VAL A 59 -0.54 12.63 -11.44
N GLN A 60 -0.56 12.55 -12.78
CA GLN A 60 0.09 11.48 -13.53
C GLN A 60 1.58 11.28 -13.19
N ASP A 61 2.35 12.35 -13.02
CA ASP A 61 3.78 12.23 -12.70
C ASP A 61 4.01 11.73 -11.27
N ALA A 62 3.17 12.14 -10.30
CA ALA A 62 3.22 11.61 -8.95
C ALA A 62 2.82 10.13 -8.93
N HIS A 63 1.79 9.74 -9.70
CA HIS A 63 1.35 8.36 -9.86
C HIS A 63 2.46 7.46 -10.44
N ARG A 64 3.24 7.95 -11.40
CA ARG A 64 4.42 7.19 -11.90
C ARG A 64 5.45 6.94 -10.80
N LEU A 65 5.74 7.96 -9.99
CA LEU A 65 6.67 7.81 -8.86
C LEU A 65 6.13 6.85 -7.78
N LEU A 66 4.82 6.89 -7.53
CA LEU A 66 4.11 5.95 -6.68
C LEU A 66 4.30 4.51 -7.16
N LEU A 67 4.01 4.23 -8.43
CA LEU A 67 4.19 2.91 -9.03
C LEU A 67 5.64 2.41 -8.91
N MET A 68 6.61 3.27 -9.23
CA MET A 68 8.04 2.94 -9.09
C MET A 68 8.39 2.61 -7.65
N ASN A 69 7.93 3.43 -6.69
CA ASN A 69 8.22 3.22 -5.28
C ASN A 69 7.59 1.93 -4.76
N MET A 70 6.33 1.64 -5.10
CA MET A 70 5.65 0.42 -4.68
C MET A 70 6.33 -0.83 -5.24
N MET A 71 6.67 -0.82 -6.54
CA MET A 71 7.39 -1.92 -7.18
C MET A 71 8.73 -2.20 -6.50
N LEU A 72 9.53 -1.17 -6.21
CA LEU A 72 10.83 -1.32 -5.53
C LEU A 72 10.71 -1.84 -4.09
N HIS A 73 9.55 -1.66 -3.45
CA HIS A 73 9.26 -2.19 -2.12
C HIS A 73 8.54 -3.54 -2.16
N GLY A 74 8.34 -4.14 -3.35
CA GLY A 74 7.66 -5.43 -3.49
C GLY A 74 6.18 -5.37 -3.15
N ILE A 75 5.53 -4.22 -3.40
CA ILE A 75 4.09 -4.03 -3.23
C ILE A 75 3.47 -3.93 -4.62
N GLU A 76 2.52 -4.82 -4.90
CA GLU A 76 1.77 -4.91 -6.17
C GLU A 76 0.29 -4.53 -6.00
N GLY A 77 -0.04 -3.87 -4.88
CA GLY A 77 -1.37 -3.37 -4.57
C GLY A 77 -1.92 -2.40 -5.62
N ALA A 78 -3.24 -2.31 -5.70
CA ALA A 78 -3.93 -1.52 -6.72
C ALA A 78 -3.88 -0.01 -6.39
N VAL A 79 -3.09 0.75 -7.16
CA VAL A 79 -3.05 2.20 -7.09
C VAL A 79 -3.45 2.84 -8.41
N ASP A 80 -4.55 3.58 -8.40
CA ASP A 80 -5.18 4.11 -9.60
C ASP A 80 -4.83 5.57 -9.85
N LEU A 81 -4.74 5.94 -11.13
CA LEU A 81 -4.68 7.33 -11.56
C LEU A 81 -6.12 7.84 -11.67
N GLY A 82 -6.53 8.73 -10.78
CA GLY A 82 -7.93 9.17 -10.71
C GLY A 82 -8.19 10.28 -9.70
N ASP A 83 -9.42 10.81 -9.74
CA ASP A 83 -9.93 11.77 -8.76
C ASP A 83 -10.73 11.03 -7.69
N SER A 84 -10.23 11.02 -6.45
CA SER A 84 -10.93 10.38 -5.32
C SER A 84 -12.25 11.02 -4.95
N LEU A 85 -12.56 12.21 -5.48
CA LEU A 85 -13.83 12.89 -5.31
C LEU A 85 -14.76 12.69 -6.50
N SER A 86 -14.35 11.92 -7.51
CA SER A 86 -15.21 11.52 -8.63
C SER A 86 -16.41 10.72 -8.12
N ALA A 87 -17.54 10.87 -8.82
CA ALA A 87 -18.74 10.05 -8.60
C ALA A 87 -18.69 8.73 -9.39
N GLU A 88 -17.73 8.59 -10.30
CA GLU A 88 -17.41 7.36 -11.05
C GLU A 88 -16.41 6.50 -10.29
#